data_AF-A0A352S6B3-F1
#
_entry.id   AF-A0A352S6B3-F1
#
_cell.length_a   1.000
_cell.length_b   1.000
_cell.length_c   1.000
_cell.angle_alpha   90.00
_cell.angle_beta   90.00
_cell.angle_gamma   90.00
#
_symmetry.space_group_name_H-M   'P 1'
#
loop_
_entity.id
_entity.type
_entity.pdbx_description
1 polymer ?
#
loop_
_entity_poly.entity_id
_entity_poly.type
_entity_poly.pdbx_seq_one_letter_code
_entity_poly.pdbx_strand_id
1 'polypeptide(L)'
;IIGRGLTAKARESLGLAPSTLFRLPQNPVDTGKGFTLAQKMVGRACGLAEGKGIRPGTYCEPKMTSVGSQDTTGPMTRDEL
;
A
#
# COMPACT_ATOMS: atom_id res chain seq x y z
N ILE A 1 -3.04 9.02 4.22
CA ILE A 1 -3.32 8.31 2.95
C ILE A 1 -4.34 9.05 2.12
N ILE A 2 -5.57 9.21 2.62
CA ILE A 2 -6.69 9.90 1.92
C ILE A 2 -6.29 11.31 1.42
N GLY A 3 -5.85 12.21 2.31
CA GLY A 3 -5.49 13.57 1.92
C GLY A 3 -4.34 13.67 0.91
N ARG A 4 -3.30 12.83 1.05
CA ARG A 4 -2.20 12.74 0.09
C ARG A 4 -2.70 12.26 -1.29
N GLY A 5 -3.59 11.27 -1.31
CA GLY A 5 -4.22 10.77 -2.53
C GLY A 5 -5.11 11.81 -3.21
N LEU A 6 -5.91 12.56 -2.43
CA LEU A 6 -6.71 13.68 -2.94
C LEU A 6 -5.84 14.74 -3.60
N THR A 7 -4.75 15.16 -2.93
CA THR A 7 -3.80 16.13 -3.50
C THR A 7 -3.14 15.61 -4.78
N ALA A 8 -2.77 14.33 -4.83
CA ALA A 8 -2.20 13.75 -6.04
C ALA A 8 -3.18 13.80 -7.23
N LYS A 9 -4.43 13.35 -7.02
CA LYS A 9 -5.49 13.37 -8.06
C LYS A 9 -5.83 14.78 -8.52
N ALA A 10 -5.92 15.73 -7.59
CA ALA A 10 -6.20 17.13 -7.92
C ALA A 10 -5.08 17.73 -8.78
N ARG A 11 -3.81 17.47 -8.45
CA ARG A 11 -2.67 17.96 -9.22
C ARG A 11 -2.59 17.35 -10.60
N GLU A 12 -2.84 16.04 -10.72
CA GLU A 12 -2.93 15.35 -12.01
C GLU A 12 -4.01 15.97 -12.91
N SER A 13 -5.21 16.19 -12.37
CA SER A 13 -6.34 16.80 -13.10
C SER A 13 -6.05 18.24 -13.54
N LEU A 14 -5.20 18.95 -12.80
CA LEU A 14 -4.75 20.31 -13.11
C LEU A 14 -3.48 20.35 -13.99
N GLY A 15 -2.95 19.20 -14.42
CA GLY A 15 -1.70 19.13 -15.21
C GLY A 15 -0.44 19.54 -14.44
N LEU A 16 -0.49 19.50 -13.10
CA LEU A 16 0.62 19.88 -12.23
C LEU A 16 1.50 18.66 -11.88
N ALA A 17 2.81 18.90 -11.73
CA ALA A 17 3.75 17.89 -11.25
C ALA A 17 3.38 17.35 -9.85
N PRO A 18 3.81 16.15 -9.44
CA PRO A 18 3.58 15.62 -8.09
C PRO A 18 4.02 16.58 -6.96
N SER A 19 3.34 16.55 -5.83
CA SER A 19 3.67 17.41 -4.68
C SER A 19 4.95 16.95 -3.98
N THR A 20 5.82 17.91 -3.64
CA THR A 20 7.06 17.69 -2.86
C THR A 20 6.87 17.95 -1.35
N LEU A 21 5.67 18.32 -0.91
CA LEU A 21 5.38 18.67 0.50
C LEU A 21 5.32 17.45 1.42
N PHE A 22 5.06 16.27 0.87
CA PHE A 22 4.90 15.05 1.67
C PHE A 22 6.22 14.31 1.80
N ARG A 23 6.50 13.79 3.00
CA ARG A 23 7.56 12.78 3.18
C ARG A 23 7.18 11.52 2.40
N LEU A 24 8.10 11.04 1.57
CA LEU A 24 7.94 9.81 0.81
C LEU A 24 8.61 8.64 1.54
N PRO A 25 8.01 7.44 1.49
CA PRO A 25 8.66 6.25 2.03
C PRO A 25 9.96 5.95 1.28
N GLN A 26 10.97 5.51 2.00
CA GLN A 26 12.23 5.06 1.41
C GLN A 26 12.16 3.56 1.15
N ASN A 27 12.53 3.16 -0.06
CA ASN A 27 12.65 1.74 -0.38
C ASN A 27 13.93 1.18 0.26
N PRO A 28 13.87 0.00 0.88
CA PRO A 28 15.04 -0.68 1.39
C PRO A 28 15.98 -1.07 0.24
N VAL A 29 17.28 -1.12 0.54
CA VAL A 29 18.32 -1.50 -0.42
C VAL A 29 18.08 -2.92 -0.94
N ASP A 30 18.30 -3.12 -2.23
CA ASP A 30 18.25 -4.46 -2.81
C ASP A 30 19.43 -5.29 -2.30
N THR A 31 19.12 -6.43 -1.68
CA THR A 31 20.11 -7.36 -1.15
C THR A 31 20.52 -8.44 -2.16
N GLY A 32 19.91 -8.45 -3.36
CA GLY A 32 20.10 -9.51 -4.37
C GLY A 32 19.50 -10.87 -3.97
N LYS A 33 19.00 -11.02 -2.74
CA LYS A 33 18.36 -12.24 -2.25
C LYS A 33 16.93 -12.35 -2.77
N GLY A 34 16.47 -13.58 -2.92
CA GLY A 34 15.10 -13.90 -3.29
C GLY A 34 14.05 -13.44 -2.25
N PHE A 35 12.78 -13.74 -2.53
CA PHE A 35 11.66 -13.38 -1.69
C PHE A 35 11.07 -14.60 -0.98
N THR A 36 10.64 -14.41 0.28
CA THR A 36 9.86 -15.42 1.00
C THR A 36 8.44 -15.54 0.42
N LEU A 37 7.71 -16.60 0.78
CA LEU A 37 6.33 -16.79 0.33
C LEU A 37 5.43 -15.61 0.71
N ALA A 38 5.50 -15.13 1.95
CA ALA A 38 4.73 -13.99 2.42
C ALA A 38 5.03 -12.71 1.62
N GLN A 39 6.31 -12.46 1.32
CA GLN A 39 6.72 -11.30 0.53
C GLN A 39 6.17 -11.36 -0.91
N LYS A 40 6.13 -12.55 -1.50
CA LYS A 40 5.52 -12.78 -2.82
C LYS A 40 3.99 -12.60 -2.79
N MET A 41 3.32 -13.07 -1.75
CA MET A 41 1.87 -12.88 -1.56
C MET A 41 1.50 -11.40 -1.53
N VAL A 42 2.18 -10.60 -0.69
CA VAL A 42 1.95 -9.16 -0.63
C VAL A 42 2.34 -8.48 -1.96
N GLY A 43 3.45 -8.90 -2.57
CA GLY A 43 3.87 -8.39 -3.89
C GLY A 43 2.82 -8.59 -4.97
N ARG A 44 2.23 -9.79 -5.04
CA ARG A 44 1.13 -10.09 -5.96
C ARG A 44 -0.10 -9.21 -5.68
N ALA A 45 -0.46 -9.01 -4.41
CA ALA A 45 -1.58 -8.15 -4.03
C ALA A 45 -1.33 -6.66 -4.36
N CYS A 46 -0.07 -6.24 -4.48
CA CYS A 46 0.35 -4.91 -4.94
C CYS A 46 0.56 -4.82 -6.47
N GLY A 47 0.25 -5.87 -7.23
CA GLY A 47 0.39 -5.88 -8.70
C GLY A 47 1.79 -6.18 -9.24
N LEU A 48 2.72 -6.68 -8.40
CA LEU A 48 4.04 -7.10 -8.88
C LEU A 48 3.96 -8.41 -9.69
N ALA A 49 4.88 -8.56 -10.65
CA ALA A 49 5.02 -9.78 -11.45
C ALA A 49 5.29 -11.03 -10.60
N GLU A 50 4.95 -12.20 -11.13
CA GLU A 50 5.16 -13.47 -10.44
C GLU A 50 6.64 -13.69 -10.06
N GLY A 51 6.86 -14.21 -8.86
CA GLY A 51 8.20 -14.40 -8.30
C GLY A 51 8.82 -13.15 -7.68
N LYS A 52 8.28 -11.94 -7.91
CA LYS A 52 8.66 -10.71 -7.20
C LYS A 52 7.88 -10.59 -5.88
N GLY A 53 8.39 -9.77 -4.97
CA GLY A 53 7.79 -9.57 -3.65
C GLY A 53 8.13 -8.21 -3.05
N ILE A 54 7.49 -7.90 -1.91
CA ILE A 54 7.77 -6.70 -1.13
C ILE A 54 8.90 -6.96 -0.14
N ARG A 55 9.91 -6.08 -0.09
CA ARG A 55 11.01 -6.20 0.89
C ARG A 55 10.60 -5.65 2.26
N PRO A 56 11.12 -6.19 3.37
CA PRO A 56 10.87 -5.65 4.71
C PRO A 56 11.24 -4.16 4.79
N GLY A 57 10.35 -3.34 5.37
CA GLY A 57 10.52 -1.89 5.46
C GLY A 57 9.98 -1.10 4.26
N THR A 58 9.59 -1.76 3.16
CA THR A 58 8.93 -1.09 2.03
C THR A 58 7.49 -0.72 2.40
N TYR A 59 7.09 0.53 2.18
CA TYR A 59 5.69 0.91 2.18
C TYR A 59 4.96 0.30 0.98
N CYS A 60 3.77 -0.27 1.18
CA CYS A 60 2.95 -0.80 0.11
C CYS A 60 1.45 -0.76 0.47
N GLU A 61 0.59 -0.79 -0.54
CA GLU A 61 -0.87 -0.74 -0.40
C GLU A 61 -1.48 -1.98 -1.09
N PRO A 62 -1.47 -3.17 -0.43
CA PRO A 62 -1.97 -4.39 -1.05
C PRO A 62 -3.49 -4.36 -1.24
N LYS A 63 -3.97 -4.94 -2.34
CA LYS A 63 -5.40 -5.18 -2.55
C LYS A 63 -5.91 -6.18 -1.51
N MET A 64 -6.97 -5.80 -0.79
CA MET A 64 -7.66 -6.70 0.14
C MET A 64 -8.64 -7.58 -0.63
N THR A 65 -8.40 -8.89 -0.66
CA THR A 65 -9.29 -9.87 -1.32
C THR A 65 -10.45 -10.29 -0.41
N SER A 66 -10.22 -10.35 0.90
CA SER A 66 -11.21 -10.78 1.89
C SER A 66 -11.00 -10.00 3.19
N VAL A 67 -12.10 -9.55 3.79
CA VAL A 67 -12.11 -8.82 5.07
C VAL A 67 -13.17 -9.47 5.95
N GLY A 68 -12.79 -9.90 7.16
CA GLY A 68 -13.70 -10.47 8.14
C GLY A 68 -14.00 -9.48 9.26
N SER A 69 -15.22 -9.49 9.77
CA SER A 69 -15.63 -8.72 10.95
C SER A 69 -16.46 -9.61 11.86
N GLN A 70 -16.14 -9.59 13.15
CA GLN A 70 -16.78 -10.41 14.19
C GLN A 70 -17.66 -9.52 15.09
N ASP A 71 -18.57 -10.11 15.84
CA ASP A 71 -19.66 -9.43 16.56
C ASP A 71 -19.23 -8.56 17.75
N THR A 72 -18.12 -8.87 18.42
CA THR A 72 -17.59 -8.07 19.54
C THR A 72 -16.81 -6.83 19.09
N THR A 73 -16.17 -6.84 17.92
CA THR A 73 -15.50 -5.63 17.36
C THR A 73 -16.31 -4.96 16.24
N GLY A 74 -17.31 -5.65 15.70
CA GLY A 74 -18.15 -5.18 14.59
C GLY A 74 -18.83 -3.84 14.85
N PRO A 75 -19.41 -3.59 16.05
CA PRO A 75 -19.97 -2.28 16.37
C PRO A 75 -18.94 -1.15 16.29
N MET A 76 -17.70 -1.38 16.77
CA MET A 76 -16.64 -0.39 16.65
C MET A 76 -16.22 -0.20 15.19
N THR A 77 -16.10 -1.29 14.41
CA THR A 77 -15.79 -1.19 12.97
C THR A 77 -16.88 -0.45 12.20
N ARG A 78 -18.16 -0.61 12.56
CA ARG A 78 -19.27 0.15 11.96
C ARG A 78 -19.11 1.64 12.21
N ASP A 79 -18.73 2.03 13.42
CA ASP A 79 -18.62 3.45 13.77
C ASP A 79 -17.41 4.14 13.09
N GLU A 80 -16.41 3.36 12.67
CA GLU A 80 -15.24 3.83 11.90
C GLU A 80 -15.47 3.86 10.37
N LEU A 81 -16.57 3.30 9.87
CA LEU A 81 -16.96 3.29 8.44
C LEU A 81 -17.79 4.53 8.07
#